data_AF-A0A9X4QQ26-F1
#
_entry.id   AF-A0A9X4QQ26-F1
#
_cell.length_a   1.000
_cell.length_b   1.000
_cell.length_c   1.000
_cell.angle_alpha   90.00
_cell.angle_beta   90.00
_cell.angle_gamma   90.00
#
_symmetry.space_group_name_H-M   'P 1'
#
loop_
_entity.id
_entity.type
_entity.pdbx_description
1 polymer ?
#
loop_
_entity_poly.entity_id
_entity_poly.type
_entity_poly.pdbx_seq_one_letter_code
_entity_poly.pdbx_strand_id
1 'polypeptide(L)'
;MEETKTDPRVLRTRQLILDAFYALIPNKDIKDITIGDITKRATINRATFYAHYADKYELMEDALSQMFKDSLMQKLSCHAELNRATLTGIIVTLCEFHANFSKQCARSYEAMSPISRTS
;
A
#
# COMPACT_ATOMS: atom_id res chain seq x y z
N MET A 1 -12.86 13.43 -21.70
CA MET A 1 -12.07 12.27 -21.24
C MET A 1 -13.07 11.24 -20.77
N GLU A 2 -13.20 10.11 -21.47
CA GLU A 2 -14.01 9.00 -20.98
C GLU A 2 -13.35 8.43 -19.71
N GLU A 3 -14.07 8.46 -18.59
CA GLU A 3 -13.74 7.61 -17.45
C GLU A 3 -13.90 6.15 -17.90
N THR A 4 -12.78 5.46 -18.08
CA THR A 4 -12.81 4.01 -18.30
C THR A 4 -13.27 3.36 -17.00
N LYS A 5 -14.56 3.06 -16.95
CA LYS A 5 -15.21 2.36 -15.84
C LYS A 5 -14.53 1.00 -15.67
N THR A 6 -13.60 0.91 -14.72
CA THR A 6 -12.82 -0.31 -14.45
C THR A 6 -13.78 -1.43 -14.06
N ASP A 7 -13.60 -2.63 -14.63
CA ASP A 7 -14.47 -3.78 -14.38
C ASP A 7 -14.57 -4.04 -12.85
N PRO A 8 -15.78 -4.04 -12.26
CA PRO A 8 -15.98 -4.31 -10.83
C PRO A 8 -15.34 -5.62 -10.34
N ARG A 9 -15.19 -6.62 -11.21
CA ARG A 9 -14.53 -7.90 -10.88
C ARG A 9 -13.04 -7.72 -10.65
N VAL A 10 -12.40 -6.86 -11.44
CA VAL A 10 -10.98 -6.52 -11.27
C VAL A 10 -10.79 -5.83 -9.93
N LEU A 11 -11.63 -4.83 -9.62
CA LEU A 11 -11.58 -4.10 -8.36
C LEU A 11 -11.77 -5.02 -7.15
N ARG A 12 -12.79 -5.88 -7.19
CA ARG A 12 -13.07 -6.86 -6.13
C ARG A 12 -11.89 -7.81 -5.91
N THR A 13 -11.27 -8.30 -6.98
CA THR A 13 -10.15 -9.25 -6.88
C THR A 13 -8.90 -8.57 -6.33
N ARG A 14 -8.60 -7.33 -6.76
CA ARG A 14 -7.51 -6.54 -6.17
C ARG A 14 -7.73 -6.30 -4.67
N GLN A 15 -8.96 -6.00 -4.26
CA GLN A 15 -9.28 -5.84 -2.85
C GLN A 15 -9.03 -7.11 -2.04
N LEU A 16 -9.44 -8.28 -2.53
CA LEU A 16 -9.17 -9.57 -1.87
C LEU A 16 -7.67 -9.82 -1.70
N ILE A 17 -6.86 -9.47 -2.70
CA ILE A 17 -5.40 -9.60 -2.65
C ILE A 17 -4.81 -8.63 -1.61
N LEU A 18 -5.26 -7.38 -1.58
CA LEU A 18 -4.84 -6.37 -0.60
C LEU A 18 -5.19 -6.78 0.83
N ASP A 19 -6.43 -7.23 1.07
CA ASP A 19 -6.88 -7.67 2.40
C ASP A 19 -6.07 -8.89 2.90
N ALA A 20 -5.76 -9.81 1.99
CA ALA A 20 -4.89 -10.94 2.30
C ALA A 20 -3.49 -10.47 2.70
N PHE A 21 -2.92 -9.52 1.95
CA PHE A 21 -1.62 -8.91 2.21
C PHE A 21 -1.58 -8.17 3.55
N TYR A 22 -2.56 -7.30 3.84
CA TYR A 22 -2.61 -6.49 5.05
C TYR A 22 -2.61 -7.27 6.35
N ALA A 23 -3.10 -8.50 6.37
CA ALA A 23 -3.01 -9.34 7.56
C ALA A 23 -1.90 -10.40 7.52
N LEU A 24 -1.05 -10.41 6.49
CA LEU A 24 0.23 -11.11 6.49
C LEU A 24 1.38 -10.21 6.98
N ILE A 25 1.44 -8.96 6.52
CA ILE A 25 2.53 -8.02 6.85
C ILE A 25 2.76 -7.73 8.35
N PRO A 26 1.77 -7.82 9.26
CA PRO A 26 2.03 -7.61 10.69
C PRO A 26 2.81 -8.77 11.34
N ASN A 27 2.82 -9.95 10.69
CA ASN A 27 3.34 -11.20 11.26
C ASN A 27 4.54 -11.76 10.49
N LYS A 28 4.84 -11.23 9.31
CA LYS A 28 5.92 -11.71 8.43
C LYS A 28 6.54 -10.53 7.68
N ASP A 29 7.88 -10.52 7.60
CA ASP A 29 8.59 -9.60 6.70
C ASP A 29 8.16 -9.85 5.24
N ILE A 30 8.11 -8.80 4.42
CA ILE A 30 7.74 -8.91 3.00
C ILE A 30 8.60 -9.93 2.24
N LYS A 31 9.89 -10.04 2.58
CA LYS A 31 10.82 -10.99 1.96
C LYS A 31 10.38 -12.45 2.18
N ASP A 32 9.74 -12.73 3.32
CA ASP A 32 9.31 -14.06 3.75
C ASP A 32 7.85 -14.36 3.36
N ILE A 33 7.07 -13.34 3.00
CA ILE A 33 5.74 -13.52 2.42
C ILE A 33 5.89 -14.11 1.01
N THR A 34 5.28 -15.26 0.77
CA THR A 34 5.25 -15.86 -0.57
C THR A 34 3.95 -15.53 -1.30
N ILE A 35 3.98 -15.61 -2.64
CA ILE A 35 2.75 -15.53 -3.44
C ILE A 35 1.75 -16.61 -3.01
N GLY A 36 2.23 -17.77 -2.57
CA GLY A 36 1.40 -18.86 -2.06
C GLY A 36 0.65 -18.50 -0.78
N ASP A 37 1.30 -17.79 0.16
CA ASP A 37 0.65 -17.29 1.38
C ASP A 37 -0.52 -16.35 1.02
N ILE A 38 -0.27 -15.41 0.10
CA ILE A 38 -1.25 -14.41 -0.34
C ILE A 38 -2.42 -15.09 -1.04
N THR A 39 -2.15 -15.93 -2.05
CA THR A 39 -3.20 -16.58 -2.85
C THR A 39 -4.06 -17.52 -2.01
N LYS A 40 -3.43 -18.26 -1.07
CA LYS A 40 -4.15 -19.14 -0.14
C LYS A 40 -5.09 -18.34 0.75
N ARG A 41 -4.64 -17.19 1.27
CA ARG A 41 -5.43 -16.34 2.16
C ARG A 41 -6.55 -15.59 1.44
N ALA A 42 -6.30 -15.11 0.23
CA ALA A 42 -7.29 -14.49 -0.64
C ALA A 42 -8.28 -15.50 -1.26
N THR A 43 -8.02 -16.81 -1.12
CA THR A 43 -8.80 -17.88 -1.76
C THR A 43 -8.87 -17.72 -3.30
N ILE A 44 -7.71 -17.44 -3.91
CA ILE A 44 -7.56 -17.30 -5.36
C ILE A 44 -6.45 -18.23 -5.88
N ASN A 45 -6.40 -18.45 -7.19
CA ASN A 45 -5.29 -19.15 -7.80
C ASN A 45 -4.11 -18.19 -8.09
N ARG A 46 -2.91 -18.74 -8.31
CA ARG A 46 -1.70 -17.95 -8.62
C ARG A 46 -1.81 -17.18 -9.93
N ALA A 47 -2.45 -17.74 -10.97
CA ALA A 47 -2.62 -17.05 -12.24
C ALA A 47 -3.48 -15.78 -12.10
N THR A 48 -4.49 -15.81 -11.23
CA THR A 48 -5.32 -14.65 -10.87
C THR A 48 -4.48 -13.60 -10.16
N PHE A 49 -3.58 -13.98 -9.25
CA PHE A 49 -2.63 -13.02 -8.66
C PHE A 49 -1.80 -12.34 -9.75
N TYR A 50 -1.19 -13.13 -10.64
CA TYR A 50 -0.32 -12.59 -11.70
C TYR A 50 -1.06 -11.80 -12.79
N ALA A 51 -2.38 -11.95 -12.90
CA ALA A 51 -3.21 -11.10 -13.74
C ALA A 51 -3.42 -9.68 -13.16
N HIS A 52 -3.12 -9.48 -11.87
CA HIS A 52 -3.27 -8.21 -11.18
C HIS A 52 -1.95 -7.57 -10.74
N TYR A 53 -0.95 -8.39 -10.41
CA TYR A 53 0.36 -7.94 -9.92
C TYR A 53 1.47 -8.85 -10.44
N ALA A 54 2.56 -8.27 -10.97
CA ALA A 54 3.73 -9.00 -11.43
C ALA A 54 4.43 -9.74 -10.28
N ASP A 55 4.51 -9.12 -9.11
CA ASP A 55 5.07 -9.72 -7.90
C ASP A 55 4.50 -9.09 -6.60
N LYS A 56 5.04 -9.54 -5.45
CA LYS A 56 4.62 -9.06 -4.12
C LYS A 56 5.09 -7.64 -3.80
N TYR A 57 6.08 -7.10 -4.51
CA TYR A 57 6.59 -5.75 -4.32
C TYR A 57 5.71 -4.74 -5.05
N GLU A 58 5.23 -5.06 -6.26
CA GLU A 58 4.19 -4.25 -6.92
C GLU A 58 2.91 -4.18 -6.08
N LEU A 59 2.49 -5.31 -5.49
CA LEU A 59 1.37 -5.32 -4.53
C LEU A 59 1.65 -4.43 -3.31
N MET A 60 2.88 -4.46 -2.80
CA MET A 60 3.28 -3.63 -1.66
C MET A 60 3.21 -2.13 -2.00
N GLU A 61 3.62 -1.72 -3.20
CA GLU A 61 3.49 -0.34 -3.68
C GLU A 61 2.03 0.13 -3.75
N ASP A 62 1.14 -0.72 -4.28
CA ASP A 62 -0.30 -0.44 -4.33
C ASP A 62 -0.86 -0.33 -2.90
N ALA A 63 -0.54 -1.30 -2.04
CA ALA A 63 -0.96 -1.30 -0.63
C ALA A 63 -0.51 -0.03 0.11
N LEU A 64 0.75 0.36 -0.03
CA LEU A 64 1.29 1.60 0.56
C LEU A 64 0.55 2.83 0.05
N SER A 65 0.30 2.90 -1.25
CA SER A 65 -0.40 4.01 -1.88
C SER A 65 -1.83 4.14 -1.36
N GLN A 66 -2.55 3.03 -1.21
CA GLN A 66 -3.90 3.02 -0.62
C GLN A 66 -3.89 3.46 0.84
N MET A 67 -3.01 2.87 1.67
CA MET A 67 -2.92 3.23 3.09
C MET A 67 -2.59 4.71 3.29
N PHE A 68 -1.65 5.26 2.52
CA PHE A 68 -1.32 6.67 2.58
C PHE A 68 -2.49 7.54 2.13
N LYS A 69 -3.16 7.17 1.03
CA LYS A 69 -4.33 7.88 0.52
C LYS A 69 -5.47 7.90 1.54
N ASP A 70 -5.77 6.78 2.18
CA ASP A 70 -6.83 6.69 3.20
C ASP A 70 -6.50 7.55 4.42
N SER A 71 -5.25 7.49 4.90
CA SER A 71 -4.77 8.34 6.00
C SER A 71 -4.85 9.83 5.65
N LEU A 72 -4.45 10.18 4.42
CA LEU A 72 -4.53 11.53 3.90
C LEU A 72 -5.99 12.00 3.82
N MET A 73 -6.87 11.20 3.22
CA MET A 73 -8.30 11.54 3.09
C MET A 73 -8.97 11.68 4.44
N GLN A 74 -8.63 10.85 5.43
CA GLN A 74 -9.12 10.99 6.79
C GLN A 74 -8.71 12.35 7.39
N LYS A 75 -7.44 12.74 7.29
CA LYS A 75 -6.99 14.04 7.83
C LYS A 75 -7.54 15.23 7.04
N LEU A 76 -7.62 15.13 5.72
CA LEU A 76 -8.15 16.18 4.85
C LEU A 76 -9.66 16.35 4.98
N SER A 77 -10.42 15.30 5.28
CA SER A 77 -11.89 15.39 5.44
C SER A 77 -12.32 16.35 6.56
N CYS A 78 -11.41 16.68 7.48
CA CYS A 78 -11.61 17.65 8.56
C CYS A 78 -11.26 19.11 8.16
N HIS A 79 -10.74 19.34 6.95
CA HIS A 79 -10.29 20.65 6.49
C HIS A 79 -11.07 21.11 5.25
N ALA A 80 -11.76 22.25 5.35
CA ALA A 80 -12.54 22.83 4.25
C ALA A 80 -11.67 23.56 3.20
N GLU A 81 -10.45 23.97 3.56
CA GLU A 81 -9.55 24.74 2.70
C GLU A 81 -8.10 24.27 2.84
N LEU A 82 -7.35 24.38 1.74
CA LEU A 82 -5.90 24.18 1.73
C LEU A 82 -5.23 25.39 2.39
N ASN A 83 -4.86 25.26 3.66
CA ASN A 83 -4.16 26.30 4.42
C ASN A 83 -2.90 25.74 5.10
N ARG A 84 -2.18 26.61 5.83
CA ARG A 84 -0.96 26.22 6.54
C ARG A 84 -1.16 25.01 7.46
N ALA A 85 -2.24 24.97 8.23
CA ALA A 85 -2.50 23.88 9.15
C ALA A 85 -2.74 22.57 8.39
N THR A 86 -3.49 22.61 7.28
CA THR A 86 -3.70 21.47 6.39
C THR A 86 -2.37 20.96 5.81
N LEU A 87 -1.52 21.87 5.29
CA LEU A 87 -0.21 21.51 4.74
C LEU A 87 0.72 20.89 5.80
N THR A 88 0.74 21.44 7.01
CA THR A 88 1.48 20.85 8.14
C THR A 88 0.93 19.47 8.48
N GLY A 89 -0.39 19.28 8.49
CA GLY A 89 -1.03 17.98 8.69
C GLY A 89 -0.60 16.94 7.65
N ILE A 90 -0.50 17.32 6.38
CA ILE A 90 -0.02 16.44 5.29
C ILE A 90 1.43 16.00 5.56
N ILE A 91 2.32 16.96 5.86
CA ILE A 91 3.74 16.67 6.12
C ILE A 91 3.88 15.74 7.33
N VAL A 92 3.17 16.03 8.43
CA VAL A 92 3.18 15.18 9.63
C VAL A 92 2.67 13.78 9.30
N THR A 93 1.60 13.65 8.52
CA THR A 93 1.06 12.34 8.09
C THR A 93 2.07 11.54 7.29
N LEU A 94 2.78 12.19 6.37
CA LEU A 94 3.84 11.54 5.59
C LEU A 94 4.98 11.06 6.50
N CYS A 95 5.43 11.89 7.44
CA CYS A 95 6.47 11.53 8.41
C CYS A 95 6.03 10.37 9.31
N GLU A 96 4.81 10.39 9.84
CA GLU A 96 4.23 9.32 10.65
C GLU A 96 4.11 8.01 9.86
N PHE A 97 3.64 8.08 8.61
CA PHE A 97 3.51 6.93 7.72
C PHE A 97 4.88 6.29 7.45
N HIS A 98 5.87 7.12 7.12
CA HIS A 98 7.24 6.67 6.89
C HIS A 98 7.87 6.05 8.15
N ALA A 99 7.62 6.63 9.33
CA ALA A 99 8.15 6.12 10.60
C ALA A 99 7.48 4.83 11.08
N ASN A 100 6.19 4.65 10.81
CA ASN A 100 5.46 3.44 11.16
C ASN A 100 5.81 2.29 10.22
N PHE A 101 5.92 2.57 8.92
CA PHE A 101 6.25 1.54 7.95
C PHE A 101 7.69 1.03 8.07
N SER A 102 8.64 1.92 8.39
CA SER A 102 10.03 1.51 8.63
C SER A 102 10.18 0.55 9.82
N LYS A 103 9.32 0.66 10.84
CA LYS A 103 9.31 -0.22 12.02
C LYS A 103 8.72 -1.60 11.74
N GLN A 104 7.72 -1.69 10.86
CA GLN A 104 7.07 -2.95 10.48
C GLN A 104 7.87 -3.75 9.44
N CYS A 105 8.72 -3.08 8.66
CA CYS A 105 9.43 -3.64 7.51
C CYS A 105 10.93 -3.30 7.56
N ALA A 106 11.59 -3.60 8.69
CA ALA A 106 12.93 -3.12 9.04
C ALA A 106 14.08 -3.43 8.05
N ARG A 107 13.86 -4.17 6.95
CA ARG A 107 14.89 -4.46 5.94
C ARG A 107 14.46 -4.32 4.46
N SER A 108 13.21 -3.99 4.18
CA SER A 108 12.73 -3.78 2.80
C SER A 108 12.54 -2.30 2.45
N TYR A 109 12.44 -1.42 3.45
CA TYR A 109 12.35 0.03 3.25
C TYR A 109 13.62 0.62 2.60
N GLU A 110 14.80 0.04 2.86
CA GLU A 110 16.06 0.47 2.25
C GLU A 110 16.09 0.33 0.71
N ALA A 111 15.29 -0.58 0.14
CA ALA A 111 15.14 -0.70 -1.31
C ALA A 111 14.26 0.41 -1.92
N MET A 112 13.46 1.08 -1.10
CA MET A 112 12.48 2.12 -1.48
C MET A 112 12.89 3.54 -1.09
N SER A 113 14.07 3.73 -0.48
CA SER A 113 14.65 5.05 -0.25
C SER A 113 15.60 5.41 -1.40
N PRO A 114 15.13 6.12 -2.46
CA PRO A 114 16.04 6.73 -3.43
C PRO A 114 16.86 7.88 -2.81
N ILE A 115 16.51 8.35 -1.61
CA ILE A 115 17.08 9.55 -0.99
C ILE A 115 18.29 9.23 -0.09
N SER A 116 18.49 7.96 0.33
CA SER A 116 19.60 7.58 1.21
C SER A 116 20.86 7.06 0.49
N ARG A 117 20.95 7.18 -0.84
CA ARG A 117 22.14 6.76 -1.63
C ARG A 117 23.00 7.92 -2.15
N THR A 118 22.67 9.16 -1.82
CA THR A 118 23.48 10.34 -2.16
C THR A 118 23.76 11.18 -0.91
N SER A 119 24.69 10.71 -0.08
CA SER A 119 25.51 11.52 0.82
C SER A 119 26.79 10.74 1.13
#